data_AF-A0AAN6K7T3-F1
#
_entry.id   AF-A0AAN6K7T3-F1
#
_cell.length_a   1.000
_cell.length_b   1.000
_cell.length_c   1.000
_cell.angle_alpha   90.00
_cell.angle_beta   90.00
_cell.angle_gamma   90.00
#
_symmetry.space_group_name_H-M   'P 1'
#
loop_
_entity.id
_entity.type
_entity.pdbx_description
1 polymer ?
#
loop_
_entity_poly.entity_id
_entity_poly.type
_entity_poly.pdbx_seq_one_letter_code
_entity_poly.pdbx_strand_id
1 'polypeptide(L)'
;MKASGADGYTVGGGMPQTTNRSSWPISGGALSVQPGWFPGHSKAQVYVNIGIQEMGALAPPNMSHPVVPPFEITGPSNDNYPGQWCIPQIGMPANVSLQVGQNITLQVIELAQHGAALYSCVDLTLVEDGSSQVETVTPDNCYNDTDIGFQLVFTTAALASGAPHVLPTTSSLLALAAALGLSAVLAFV
;
A
#
# COMPACT_ATOMS: atom_id res chain seq x y z
N MET A 1 -11.79 8.55 -7.93
CA MET A 1 -12.86 7.81 -8.68
C MET A 1 -13.82 7.13 -7.67
N LYS A 2 -14.95 6.51 -8.09
CA LYS A 2 -16.03 6.01 -7.21
C LYS A 2 -16.75 4.77 -7.80
N ALA A 3 -17.13 3.76 -7.01
CA ALA A 3 -17.68 2.46 -7.48
C ALA A 3 -18.53 1.66 -6.43
N SER A 4 -19.07 0.48 -6.82
CA SER A 4 -20.03 -0.37 -6.04
C SER A 4 -20.25 -1.80 -6.64
N GLY A 5 -20.89 -2.74 -5.89
CA GLY A 5 -21.32 -4.13 -6.29
C GLY A 5 -22.80 -4.29 -6.72
N ALA A 6 -23.43 -5.47 -6.95
CA ALA A 6 -23.16 -6.91 -6.69
C ALA A 6 -24.07 -7.86 -7.59
N ASP A 7 -23.82 -9.12 -8.01
CA ASP A 7 -22.62 -10.01 -8.17
C ASP A 7 -22.82 -11.16 -9.22
N GLY A 8 -21.73 -11.81 -9.70
CA GLY A 8 -21.61 -12.83 -10.79
C GLY A 8 -21.09 -12.33 -12.18
N TYR A 9 -19.88 -12.75 -12.63
CA TYR A 9 -19.07 -12.20 -13.78
C TYR A 9 -18.40 -10.83 -13.51
N THR A 10 -17.98 -10.61 -12.28
CA THR A 10 -18.09 -9.29 -11.67
C THR A 10 -16.89 -8.86 -10.85
N VAL A 11 -16.69 -7.55 -10.80
CA VAL A 11 -15.60 -6.86 -10.12
C VAL A 11 -16.14 -6.05 -8.95
N GLY A 12 -15.29 -5.78 -7.95
CA GLY A 12 -15.52 -4.73 -6.94
C GLY A 12 -16.81 -4.89 -6.12
N GLY A 13 -16.93 -5.97 -5.33
CA GLY A 13 -18.16 -6.26 -4.59
C GLY A 13 -19.29 -6.78 -5.48
N GLY A 14 -19.14 -6.69 -6.80
CA GLY A 14 -19.81 -7.54 -7.76
C GLY A 14 -20.60 -6.82 -8.87
N MET A 15 -20.15 -5.69 -9.43
CA MET A 15 -20.73 -5.20 -10.69
C MET A 15 -20.04 -5.85 -11.90
N PRO A 16 -20.74 -6.16 -13.00
CA PRO A 16 -20.11 -6.76 -14.18
C PRO A 16 -19.08 -5.80 -14.77
N GLN A 17 -18.07 -6.36 -15.44
CA GLN A 17 -17.05 -5.54 -16.12
C GLN A 17 -17.68 -4.52 -17.06
N THR A 18 -17.16 -3.30 -17.00
CA THR A 18 -17.53 -2.22 -17.91
C THR A 18 -16.80 -2.34 -19.24
N THR A 19 -17.45 -1.82 -20.30
CA THR A 19 -16.84 -1.65 -21.63
C THR A 19 -16.06 -0.34 -21.75
N ASN A 20 -16.38 0.65 -20.91
CA ASN A 20 -15.86 2.01 -20.98
C ASN A 20 -14.63 2.14 -20.07
N ARG A 21 -13.50 1.61 -20.53
CA ARG A 21 -12.25 1.52 -19.76
C ARG A 21 -11.43 2.80 -19.81
N SER A 22 -10.75 3.11 -18.71
CA SER A 22 -9.78 4.21 -18.67
C SER A 22 -8.41 3.73 -19.15
N SER A 23 -7.64 4.62 -19.80
CA SER A 23 -6.25 4.32 -20.18
C SER A 23 -5.33 4.39 -18.97
N TRP A 24 -4.40 3.44 -18.84
CA TRP A 24 -3.44 3.36 -17.72
C TRP A 24 -2.03 3.10 -18.25
N PRO A 25 -0.99 3.82 -17.80
CA PRO A 25 0.38 3.60 -18.29
C PRO A 25 0.88 2.21 -17.90
N ILE A 26 1.64 1.57 -18.79
CA ILE A 26 2.22 0.24 -18.55
C ILE A 26 3.26 0.22 -17.42
N SER A 27 3.88 1.36 -17.08
CA SER A 27 4.75 1.52 -15.90
C SER A 27 3.99 1.72 -14.58
N GLY A 28 2.67 1.88 -14.61
CA GLY A 28 1.85 2.30 -13.47
C GLY A 28 1.40 3.75 -13.54
N GLY A 29 0.52 4.17 -12.62
CA GLY A 29 -0.08 5.51 -12.62
C GLY A 29 -0.66 5.92 -11.27
N ALA A 30 -1.23 7.12 -11.21
CA ALA A 30 -1.81 7.66 -9.98
C ALA A 30 -3.19 7.04 -9.64
N LEU A 31 -3.40 6.71 -8.37
CA LEU A 31 -4.71 6.34 -7.84
C LEU A 31 -5.21 7.44 -6.90
N SER A 32 -6.35 8.05 -7.24
CA SER A 32 -7.04 9.06 -6.44
C SER A 32 -8.41 8.53 -5.96
N VAL A 33 -8.62 8.52 -4.64
CA VAL A 33 -9.75 7.89 -3.94
C VAL A 33 -10.40 8.89 -2.99
N GLN A 34 -11.70 9.08 -3.13
CA GLN A 34 -12.56 9.68 -2.11
C GLN A 34 -13.12 8.54 -1.25
N PRO A 35 -12.66 8.34 0.00
CA PRO A 35 -13.19 7.31 0.90
C PRO A 35 -14.67 7.54 1.28
N GLY A 36 -15.27 6.54 1.94
CA GLY A 36 -16.71 6.45 2.14
C GLY A 36 -17.35 7.56 3.00
N TRP A 37 -18.58 7.96 2.65
CA TRP A 37 -19.45 8.84 3.46
C TRP A 37 -20.41 8.04 4.36
N PHE A 38 -19.97 6.90 4.87
CA PHE A 38 -20.77 6.07 5.78
C PHE A 38 -20.32 6.27 7.24
N PRO A 39 -21.24 6.30 8.21
CA PRO A 39 -20.88 6.36 9.63
C PRO A 39 -20.29 5.03 10.11
N GLY A 40 -19.38 5.11 11.09
CA GLY A 40 -18.66 3.97 11.67
C GLY A 40 -17.18 3.87 11.30
N HIS A 41 -16.57 4.92 10.72
CA HIS A 41 -15.27 4.83 10.02
C HIS A 41 -14.23 5.83 10.53
N SER A 42 -13.89 5.84 11.83
CA SER A 42 -12.71 6.60 12.30
C SER A 42 -11.37 6.02 11.81
N LYS A 43 -11.38 4.73 11.45
CA LYS A 43 -10.27 3.93 10.94
C LYS A 43 -10.74 2.97 9.86
N ALA A 44 -9.93 2.77 8.82
CA ALA A 44 -10.13 1.71 7.83
C ALA A 44 -8.80 1.21 7.25
N GLN A 45 -8.67 -0.09 7.02
CA GLN A 45 -7.52 -0.69 6.33
C GLN A 45 -7.75 -0.70 4.82
N VAL A 46 -6.77 -0.22 4.06
CA VAL A 46 -6.81 -0.10 2.61
C VAL A 46 -5.91 -1.15 1.96
N TYR A 47 -6.45 -1.82 0.95
CA TYR A 47 -5.71 -2.70 0.04
C TYR A 47 -5.91 -2.21 -1.39
N VAL A 48 -4.86 -2.23 -2.22
CA VAL A 48 -4.98 -1.99 -3.66
C VAL A 48 -4.38 -3.17 -4.42
N ASN A 49 -5.22 -3.81 -5.23
CA ASN A 49 -4.90 -5.01 -6.00
C ASN A 49 -5.20 -4.80 -7.48
N ILE A 50 -4.57 -5.60 -8.34
CA ILE A 50 -4.91 -5.69 -9.76
C ILE A 50 -5.47 -7.09 -10.08
N GLY A 51 -6.60 -7.11 -10.78
CA GLY A 51 -7.06 -8.26 -11.55
C GLY A 51 -6.58 -8.14 -13.00
N ILE A 52 -6.01 -9.20 -13.54
CA ILE A 52 -5.47 -9.24 -14.91
C ILE A 52 -6.46 -9.99 -15.78
N GLN A 53 -6.91 -9.41 -16.89
CA GLN A 53 -7.86 -10.07 -17.79
C GLN A 53 -7.09 -10.94 -18.79
N GLU A 54 -7.42 -12.23 -18.79
CA GLU A 54 -6.85 -13.21 -19.73
C GLU A 54 -7.47 -13.05 -21.13
N MET A 55 -6.76 -13.50 -22.17
CA MET A 55 -7.22 -13.36 -23.56
C MET A 55 -8.52 -14.16 -23.78
N GLY A 56 -9.61 -13.45 -24.09
CA GLY A 56 -10.94 -14.05 -24.28
C GLY A 56 -11.76 -14.23 -23.01
N ALA A 57 -11.21 -13.92 -21.82
CA ALA A 57 -11.99 -13.88 -20.58
C ALA A 57 -12.87 -12.62 -20.53
N LEU A 58 -14.07 -12.71 -19.93
CA LEU A 58 -14.96 -11.56 -19.74
C LEU A 58 -14.59 -10.68 -18.54
N ALA A 59 -13.84 -11.24 -17.58
CA ALA A 59 -13.35 -10.58 -16.38
C ALA A 59 -11.99 -11.18 -15.97
N PRO A 60 -11.19 -10.49 -15.13
CA PRO A 60 -10.10 -11.13 -14.40
C PRO A 60 -10.59 -12.34 -13.56
N PRO A 61 -9.86 -13.46 -13.52
CA PRO A 61 -10.26 -14.63 -12.73
C PRO A 61 -10.08 -14.43 -11.22
N ASN A 62 -9.32 -13.42 -10.80
CA ASN A 62 -9.13 -13.00 -9.41
C ASN A 62 -8.62 -11.55 -9.33
N MET A 63 -8.52 -11.02 -8.10
CA MET A 63 -7.92 -9.73 -7.77
C MET A 63 -6.69 -9.93 -6.85
N SER A 64 -5.87 -10.96 -7.11
CA SER A 64 -4.87 -11.45 -6.15
C SER A 64 -3.46 -10.83 -6.30
N HIS A 65 -3.32 -9.73 -7.04
CA HIS A 65 -2.03 -9.08 -7.29
C HIS A 65 -1.94 -7.74 -6.53
N PRO A 66 -1.50 -7.70 -5.27
CA PRO A 66 -1.34 -6.45 -4.53
C PRO A 66 -0.26 -5.58 -5.16
N VAL A 67 -0.53 -4.28 -5.29
CA VAL A 67 0.37 -3.30 -5.92
C VAL A 67 0.89 -2.21 -4.97
N VAL A 68 0.32 -2.13 -3.77
CA VAL A 68 0.88 -1.37 -2.63
C VAL A 68 0.79 -2.22 -1.36
N PRO A 69 1.71 -2.06 -0.39
CA PRO A 69 1.55 -2.65 0.94
C PRO A 69 0.25 -2.14 1.61
N PRO A 70 -0.46 -2.97 2.40
CA PRO A 70 -1.64 -2.51 3.13
C PRO A 70 -1.31 -1.41 4.14
N PHE A 71 -2.18 -0.41 4.23
CA PHE A 71 -2.06 0.72 5.16
C PHE A 71 -3.42 1.01 5.82
N GLU A 72 -3.43 1.69 6.96
CA GLU A 72 -4.66 2.17 7.59
C GLU A 72 -4.81 3.68 7.33
N ILE A 73 -6.01 4.12 6.97
CA ILE A 73 -6.41 5.54 6.96
C ILE A 73 -7.17 5.87 8.25
N THR A 74 -7.00 7.09 8.74
CA THR A 74 -7.64 7.60 9.97
C THR A 74 -8.35 8.92 9.70
N GLY A 75 -9.63 9.03 10.05
CA GLY A 75 -10.45 10.21 9.82
C GLY A 75 -10.53 11.16 11.03
N PRO A 76 -11.14 12.35 10.87
CA PRO A 76 -11.24 13.37 11.92
C PRO A 76 -12.35 13.06 12.95
N SER A 77 -13.34 12.26 12.57
CA SER A 77 -14.41 11.74 13.44
C SER A 77 -14.75 10.30 13.08
N ASN A 78 -15.84 9.76 13.65
CA ASN A 78 -16.33 8.43 13.34
C ASN A 78 -17.47 8.43 12.28
N ASP A 79 -17.82 9.59 11.72
CA ASP A 79 -19.09 9.81 11.00
C ASP A 79 -18.94 9.73 9.48
N ASN A 80 -17.81 10.19 8.94
CA ASN A 80 -17.42 10.08 7.54
C ASN A 80 -15.94 10.46 7.39
N TYR A 81 -15.33 10.09 6.26
CA TYR A 81 -14.10 10.74 5.81
C TYR A 81 -14.48 11.96 4.94
N PRO A 82 -14.17 13.20 5.35
CA PRO A 82 -14.14 14.33 4.42
C PRO A 82 -12.86 14.24 3.57
N GLY A 83 -12.94 14.68 2.32
CA GLY A 83 -11.77 14.78 1.44
C GLY A 83 -11.37 13.50 0.70
N GLN A 84 -10.13 13.50 0.21
CA GLN A 84 -9.55 12.57 -0.75
C GLN A 84 -8.12 12.19 -0.33
N TRP A 85 -7.69 10.98 -0.71
CA TRP A 85 -6.27 10.61 -0.74
C TRP A 85 -5.82 10.17 -2.13
N CYS A 86 -4.54 10.38 -2.43
CA CYS A 86 -3.91 9.94 -3.67
C CYS A 86 -2.56 9.28 -3.45
N ILE A 87 -2.31 8.19 -4.18
CA ILE A 87 -0.98 7.61 -4.36
C ILE A 87 -0.51 8.00 -5.78
N PRO A 88 0.50 8.87 -5.93
CA PRO A 88 0.84 9.49 -7.22
C PRO A 88 1.49 8.54 -8.23
N GLN A 89 2.03 7.41 -7.78
CA GLN A 89 2.44 6.31 -8.64
C GLN A 89 2.20 4.98 -7.92
N ILE A 90 1.25 4.19 -8.42
CA ILE A 90 1.10 2.77 -8.10
C ILE A 90 1.82 1.97 -9.17
N GLY A 91 2.79 1.16 -8.76
CA GLY A 91 3.55 0.28 -9.66
C GLY A 91 2.74 -0.95 -10.09
N MET A 92 3.28 -1.68 -11.07
CA MET A 92 2.66 -2.92 -11.57
C MET A 92 3.07 -4.16 -10.75
N PRO A 93 2.30 -5.27 -10.80
CA PRO A 93 2.61 -6.47 -10.03
C PRO A 93 3.98 -7.08 -10.36
N ALA A 94 4.77 -7.38 -9.34
CA ALA A 94 6.06 -8.03 -9.51
C ALA A 94 5.91 -9.42 -10.16
N ASN A 95 6.86 -9.77 -11.03
CA ASN A 95 6.94 -11.04 -11.76
C ASN A 95 5.80 -11.33 -12.76
N VAL A 96 5.02 -10.33 -13.18
CA VAL A 96 4.00 -10.50 -14.24
C VAL A 96 4.31 -9.65 -15.47
N SER A 97 4.44 -10.31 -16.63
CA SER A 97 4.70 -9.66 -17.92
C SER A 97 3.40 -9.16 -18.55
N LEU A 98 3.04 -7.91 -18.26
CA LEU A 98 1.90 -7.21 -18.86
C LEU A 98 2.27 -6.56 -20.22
N GLN A 99 1.26 -6.27 -21.05
CA GLN A 99 1.46 -5.72 -22.41
C GLN A 99 0.52 -4.55 -22.71
N VAL A 100 0.93 -3.67 -23.63
CA VAL A 100 0.08 -2.58 -24.15
C VAL A 100 -1.14 -3.18 -24.86
N GLY A 101 -2.31 -2.57 -24.67
CA GLY A 101 -3.60 -3.09 -25.13
C GLY A 101 -4.19 -4.19 -24.24
N GLN A 102 -3.46 -4.69 -23.23
CA GLN A 102 -4.02 -5.65 -22.28
C GLN A 102 -5.00 -4.97 -21.32
N ASN A 103 -6.11 -5.65 -21.04
CA ASN A 103 -7.09 -5.22 -20.07
C ASN A 103 -6.73 -5.69 -18.65
N ILE A 104 -6.96 -4.80 -17.68
CA ILE A 104 -6.85 -5.09 -16.25
C ILE A 104 -8.01 -4.41 -15.49
N THR A 105 -8.13 -4.70 -14.20
CA THR A 105 -9.00 -3.95 -13.27
C THR A 105 -8.21 -3.62 -12.02
N LEU A 106 -8.18 -2.34 -11.65
CA LEU A 106 -7.65 -1.90 -10.36
C LEU A 106 -8.77 -2.03 -9.32
N GLN A 107 -8.53 -2.75 -8.24
CA GLN A 107 -9.43 -2.88 -7.10
C GLN A 107 -8.85 -2.18 -5.87
N VAL A 108 -9.63 -1.26 -5.30
CA VAL A 108 -9.41 -0.72 -3.95
C VAL A 108 -10.39 -1.42 -3.02
N ILE A 109 -9.91 -1.89 -1.87
CA ILE A 109 -10.71 -2.42 -0.77
C ILE A 109 -10.51 -1.49 0.42
N GLU A 110 -11.59 -1.01 1.01
CA GLU A 110 -11.59 -0.25 2.27
C GLU A 110 -12.32 -1.09 3.33
N LEU A 111 -11.57 -1.59 4.31
CA LEU A 111 -12.08 -2.42 5.41
C LEU A 111 -12.25 -1.57 6.66
N ALA A 112 -13.50 -1.22 6.99
CA ALA A 112 -13.85 -0.43 8.16
C ALA A 112 -13.38 -1.09 9.47
N GLN A 113 -13.16 -0.29 10.51
CA GLN A 113 -12.82 -0.73 11.88
C GLN A 113 -13.77 -1.81 12.46
N HIS A 114 -15.01 -1.92 11.96
CA HIS A 114 -16.00 -2.92 12.36
C HIS A 114 -16.15 -4.09 11.35
N GLY A 115 -15.19 -4.28 10.45
CA GLY A 115 -15.12 -5.44 9.55
C GLY A 115 -16.02 -5.39 8.31
N ALA A 116 -16.72 -4.29 8.05
CA ALA A 116 -17.40 -4.09 6.77
C ALA A 116 -16.38 -3.75 5.68
N ALA A 117 -16.43 -4.46 4.55
CA ALA A 117 -15.55 -4.22 3.41
C ALA A 117 -16.32 -3.50 2.29
N LEU A 118 -15.83 -2.31 1.92
CA LEU A 118 -16.23 -1.59 0.72
C LEU A 118 -15.26 -1.96 -0.40
N TYR A 119 -15.79 -2.19 -1.59
CA TYR A 119 -15.02 -2.58 -2.77
C TYR A 119 -15.26 -1.57 -3.89
N SER A 120 -14.17 -1.05 -4.45
CA SER A 120 -14.18 -0.11 -5.56
C SER A 120 -13.32 -0.66 -6.70
N CYS A 121 -13.88 -0.79 -7.89
CA CYS A 121 -13.14 -1.24 -9.08
C CYS A 121 -13.17 -0.20 -10.20
N VAL A 122 -12.04 -0.10 -10.91
CA VAL A 122 -11.89 0.67 -12.14
C VAL A 122 -11.32 -0.25 -13.20
N ASP A 123 -12.04 -0.40 -14.31
CA ASP A 123 -11.61 -1.23 -15.44
C ASP A 123 -10.73 -0.41 -16.38
N LEU A 124 -9.57 -0.98 -16.73
CA LEU A 124 -8.50 -0.27 -17.41
C LEU A 124 -8.04 -1.03 -18.66
N THR A 125 -7.44 -0.28 -19.58
CA THR A 125 -6.67 -0.82 -20.71
C THR A 125 -5.28 -0.20 -20.66
N LEU A 126 -4.25 -1.04 -20.72
CA LEU A 126 -2.86 -0.59 -20.64
C LEU A 126 -2.44 0.14 -21.92
N VAL A 127 -1.75 1.26 -21.77
CA VAL A 127 -1.21 2.09 -22.87
C VAL A 127 0.29 2.37 -22.66
N GLU A 128 0.94 2.87 -23.70
CA GLU A 128 2.34 3.32 -23.61
C GLU A 128 2.50 4.49 -22.61
N ASP A 129 3.63 4.53 -21.92
CA ASP A 129 3.93 5.59 -20.96
C ASP A 129 4.04 6.95 -21.68
N GLY A 130 3.34 7.96 -21.15
CA GLY A 130 3.22 9.27 -21.82
C GLY A 130 2.17 9.33 -22.93
N SER A 131 1.35 8.30 -23.14
CA SER A 131 0.18 8.35 -24.04
C SER A 131 -0.75 9.51 -23.67
N SER A 132 -1.16 10.30 -24.67
CA SER A 132 -2.10 11.42 -24.53
C SER A 132 -3.52 11.01 -24.12
N GLN A 133 -3.79 9.70 -24.01
CA GLN A 133 -5.04 9.15 -23.48
C GLN A 133 -5.06 9.10 -21.95
N VAL A 134 -3.91 9.28 -21.29
CA VAL A 134 -3.79 9.32 -19.83
C VAL A 134 -3.79 10.78 -19.37
N GLU A 135 -4.62 11.09 -18.36
CA GLU A 135 -4.61 12.41 -17.74
C GLU A 135 -3.27 12.66 -17.02
N THR A 136 -2.71 13.87 -17.18
CA THR A 136 -1.47 14.24 -16.48
C THR A 136 -1.74 14.34 -14.99
N VAL A 137 -0.93 13.67 -14.18
CA VAL A 137 -1.01 13.76 -12.71
C VAL A 137 -0.60 15.17 -12.27
N THR A 138 -1.49 15.85 -11.54
CA THR A 138 -1.32 17.24 -11.09
C THR A 138 -1.72 17.37 -9.62
N PRO A 139 -1.28 18.43 -8.91
CA PRO A 139 -1.78 18.73 -7.55
C PRO A 139 -3.30 18.90 -7.47
N ASP A 140 -3.97 19.22 -8.58
CA ASP A 140 -5.42 19.44 -8.62
C ASP A 140 -6.23 18.13 -8.75
N ASN A 141 -5.66 17.05 -9.30
CA ASN A 141 -6.31 15.74 -9.44
C ASN A 141 -5.74 14.64 -8.50
N CYS A 142 -4.53 14.83 -7.98
CA CYS A 142 -3.85 13.91 -7.08
C CYS A 142 -3.27 14.64 -5.87
N TYR A 143 -4.07 14.71 -4.80
CA TYR A 143 -3.71 15.32 -3.52
C TYR A 143 -4.24 14.49 -2.34
N ASN A 144 -3.71 14.77 -1.15
CA ASN A 144 -4.18 14.27 0.13
C ASN A 144 -4.77 15.43 0.94
N ASP A 145 -6.01 15.32 1.39
CA ASP A 145 -6.60 16.27 2.34
C ASP A 145 -6.00 16.10 3.75
N THR A 146 -5.91 17.20 4.50
CA THR A 146 -5.29 17.23 5.84
C THR A 146 -6.04 16.42 6.90
N ASP A 147 -7.30 16.12 6.65
CA ASP A 147 -8.19 15.42 7.59
C ASP A 147 -8.02 13.89 7.52
N ILE A 148 -7.25 13.38 6.55
CA ILE A 148 -6.98 11.95 6.36
C ILE A 148 -5.53 11.65 6.78
N GLY A 149 -5.39 11.03 7.95
CA GLY A 149 -4.11 10.49 8.42
C GLY A 149 -3.84 9.09 7.84
N PHE A 150 -2.56 8.69 7.85
CA PHE A 150 -2.09 7.38 7.35
C PHE A 150 -1.27 6.67 8.43
N GLN A 151 -1.41 5.35 8.53
CA GLN A 151 -0.72 4.48 9.48
C GLN A 151 -0.23 3.21 8.78
N LEU A 152 0.91 2.67 9.22
CA LEU A 152 1.46 1.42 8.71
C LEU A 152 0.79 0.21 9.40
N VAL A 153 0.36 -0.78 8.62
CA VAL A 153 -0.10 -2.07 9.15
C VAL A 153 1.11 -3.01 9.25
N PHE A 154 1.41 -3.50 10.46
CA PHE A 154 2.55 -4.38 10.72
C PHE A 154 2.21 -5.46 11.77
N THR A 155 2.96 -6.55 11.77
CA THR A 155 2.82 -7.60 12.79
C THR A 155 3.70 -7.29 14.01
N THR A 156 3.23 -7.61 15.21
CA THR A 156 3.98 -7.36 16.46
C THR A 156 5.29 -8.14 16.54
N ALA A 157 5.43 -9.24 15.78
CA ALA A 157 6.68 -9.97 15.62
C ALA A 157 7.82 -9.10 15.02
N ALA A 158 7.50 -8.09 14.20
CA ALA A 158 8.51 -7.18 13.65
C ALA A 158 9.21 -6.34 14.73
N LEU A 159 8.50 -5.97 15.81
CA LEU A 159 9.07 -5.22 16.93
C LEU A 159 10.06 -6.07 17.75
N ALA A 160 9.90 -7.40 17.76
CA ALA A 160 10.82 -8.33 18.42
C ALA A 160 12.15 -8.50 17.66
N SER A 161 12.27 -7.95 16.44
CA SER A 161 13.53 -7.90 15.67
C SER A 161 14.40 -6.68 16.02
N GLY A 162 14.04 -5.90 17.05
CA GLY A 162 14.86 -4.81 17.56
C GLY A 162 16.19 -5.32 18.11
N ALA A 163 17.30 -4.82 17.53
CA ALA A 163 18.72 -5.01 17.85
C ALA A 163 19.06 -6.00 19.00
N PRO A 164 19.89 -7.05 18.76
CA PRO A 164 20.42 -7.83 19.86
C PRO A 164 21.26 -6.90 20.75
N HIS A 165 20.92 -6.82 22.05
CA HIS A 165 21.66 -6.06 23.05
C HIS A 165 22.99 -6.75 23.40
N VAL A 166 23.83 -6.98 22.39
CA VAL A 166 25.27 -7.13 22.57
C VAL A 166 25.80 -5.76 22.97
N LEU A 167 25.62 -5.42 24.24
CA LEU A 167 26.60 -4.60 24.94
C LEU A 167 27.93 -5.35 24.76
N PRO A 168 28.93 -4.79 24.05
CA PRO A 168 30.28 -5.29 24.22
C PRO A 168 30.64 -4.95 25.67
N THR A 169 30.58 -5.95 26.55
CA THR A 169 31.15 -5.86 27.90
C THR A 169 32.67 -5.82 27.75
N THR A 170 33.18 -4.67 27.32
CA THR A 170 34.60 -4.39 27.19
C THR A 170 35.19 -4.45 28.59
N SER A 171 35.80 -5.59 28.94
CA SER A 171 36.44 -5.86 30.23
C SER A 171 37.74 -5.06 30.43
N SER A 172 37.76 -3.82 29.95
CA SER A 172 38.86 -2.86 30.00
C SER A 172 39.38 -2.59 31.41
N LEU A 173 38.54 -2.80 32.43
CA LEU A 173 38.90 -2.68 33.84
C LEU A 173 39.93 -3.75 34.30
N LEU A 174 39.93 -4.94 33.68
CA LEU A 174 40.94 -5.98 33.97
C LEU A 174 42.30 -5.68 33.32
N ALA A 175 42.30 -5.04 32.14
CA ALA A 175 43.53 -4.65 31.47
C ALA A 175 44.32 -3.58 32.27
N LEU A 176 43.62 -2.62 32.89
CA LEU A 176 44.25 -1.55 33.65
C LEU A 176 44.90 -2.04 34.96
N ALA A 177 44.29 -3.05 35.60
CA ALA A 177 44.85 -3.69 36.80
C ALA A 177 46.17 -4.43 36.50
N ALA A 178 46.23 -5.15 35.37
CA ALA A 178 47.44 -5.86 34.95
C ALA A 178 48.62 -4.92 34.65
N ALA A 179 48.34 -3.77 34.00
CA ALA A 179 49.37 -2.77 33.68
C ALA A 179 50.01 -2.14 34.92
N LEU A 180 49.21 -1.83 35.95
CA LEU A 180 49.70 -1.27 37.21
C LEU A 180 50.45 -2.31 38.06
N GLY A 181 50.01 -3.57 38.04
CA GLY A 181 50.68 -4.67 38.76
C GLY A 181 52.11 -4.93 38.28
N LEU A 182 52.34 -5.00 36.97
CA LEU A 182 53.68 -5.25 36.41
C LEU A 182 54.69 -4.14 36.72
N SER A 183 54.25 -2.89 36.80
CA SER A 183 55.15 -1.77 37.15
C SER A 183 55.61 -1.79 38.61
N ALA A 184 54.91 -2.48 39.52
CA ALA A 184 55.32 -2.63 40.92
C ALA A 184 56.34 -3.77 41.10
N VAL A 185 56.19 -4.87 40.35
CA VAL A 185 57.08 -6.05 40.44
C VAL A 185 58.44 -5.80 39.77
N LEU A 186 58.55 -4.83 38.86
CA LEU A 186 59.85 -4.42 38.29
C LEU A 186 60.62 -3.39 39.15
N ALA A 187 60.09 -3.00 40.32
CA ALA A 187 60.76 -2.10 41.27
C ALA A 187 61.44 -2.83 42.44
N PHE A 188 61.25 -4.14 42.59
CA PHE A 188 61.78 -5.04 43.62
C PHE A 188 61.97 -6.43 42.97
N VAL A 189 63.12 -7.11 42.88
CA VAL A 189 64.31 -7.20 43.76
C VAL A 189 63.94 -7.28 45.24
#